data_AF-A0A437QP63-F1
#
_entry.id   AF-A0A437QP63-F1
#
_cell.length_a   1.000
_cell.length_b   1.000
_cell.length_c   1.000
_cell.angle_alpha   90.00
_cell.angle_beta   90.00
_cell.angle_gamma   90.00
#
_symmetry.space_group_name_H-M   'P 1'
#
loop_
_entity.id
_entity.type
_entity.pdbx_description
1 polymer ?
#
loop_
_entity_poly.entity_id
_entity_poly.type
_entity_poly.pdbx_seq_one_letter_code
_entity_poly.pdbx_strand_id
1 'polypeptide(L)' 'MAFEDLQAEIGLLLTELDGEQGDRHEIYLRIRQMLDTMKAEGLPLPQDLVELEKALEAEFSSETGDGPNGG' A
#
# COMPACT_ATOMS: atom_id res chain seq x y z
N MET A 1 -8.68 -12.06 16.72
CA MET A 1 -9.54 -12.45 15.59
C MET A 1 -9.64 -11.29 14.59
N ALA A 2 -10.32 -10.17 14.85
CA ALA A 2 -10.49 -9.09 13.84
C ALA A 2 -9.19 -8.50 13.23
N PHE A 3 -8.13 -8.32 14.02
CA PHE A 3 -6.85 -7.81 13.51
C PHE A 3 -6.05 -8.86 12.73
N GLU A 4 -6.15 -10.13 13.13
CA GLU A 4 -5.44 -11.25 12.50
C GLU A 4 -6.04 -11.58 11.12
N ASP A 5 -7.37 -11.50 10.99
CA ASP A 5 -8.08 -11.58 9.71
C ASP A 5 -7.65 -10.44 8.77
N LEU A 6 -7.50 -9.23 9.31
CA LEU A 6 -7.06 -8.07 8.54
C LEU A 6 -5.60 -8.24 8.05
N GLN A 7 -4.71 -8.77 8.89
CA GLN A 7 -3.35 -9.14 8.47
C GLN A 7 -3.32 -10.20 7.37
N ALA A 8 -4.20 -11.18 7.41
CA ALA A 8 -4.29 -12.21 6.37
C ALA A 8 -4.75 -11.62 5.02
N GLU A 9 -5.75 -10.72 5.05
CA GLU A 9 -6.19 -9.99 3.84
C GLU A 9 -5.07 -9.10 3.28
N ILE A 10 -4.28 -8.46 4.15
CA ILE A 10 -3.09 -7.68 3.77
C ILE A 10 -2.02 -8.55 3.09
N GLY A 11 -1.73 -9.73 3.66
CA GLY A 11 -0.75 -10.65 3.09
C GLY A 11 -1.16 -11.17 1.72
N LEU A 12 -2.47 -11.34 1.48
CA LEU A 12 -3.01 -11.69 0.17
C LEU A 12 -2.80 -10.55 -0.83
N LEU A 13 -3.13 -9.32 -0.46
CA LEU A 13 -2.92 -8.13 -1.29
C LEU A 13 -1.45 -7.92 -1.68
N LEU A 14 -0.52 -8.18 -0.74
CA LEU A 14 0.92 -8.18 -0.98
C LEU A 14 1.35 -9.22 -2.03
N THR A 15 0.74 -10.41 -1.97
CA THR A 15 1.00 -11.49 -2.93
C THR A 15 0.43 -11.16 -4.31
N GLU A 16 -0.73 -10.50 -4.35
CA GLU A 16 -1.34 -10.00 -5.59
C GLU A 16 -0.52 -8.88 -6.24
N LEU A 17 0.18 -8.07 -5.43
CA LEU A 17 1.08 -7.02 -5.92
C LEU A 17 2.34 -7.56 -6.59
N ASP A 18 2.88 -8.68 -6.06
CA ASP A 18 4.04 -9.38 -6.63
C ASP A 18 3.68 -10.08 -7.96
N GLY A 19 2.39 -10.34 -8.19
CA GLY A 19 1.86 -10.94 -9.41
C GLY A 19 1.62 -9.95 -10.57
N GLU A 20 1.61 -10.46 -11.80
CA GLU A 20 1.36 -9.71 -13.05
C GLU A 20 -0.09 -9.19 -13.19
N GLN A 21 -0.98 -9.55 -12.24
CA GLN A 21 -2.44 -9.45 -12.39
C GLN A 21 -3.08 -8.34 -11.55
N GLY A 22 -2.37 -7.75 -10.58
CA GLY A 22 -2.90 -6.73 -9.68
C GLY A 22 -2.63 -5.31 -10.18
N ASP A 23 -3.68 -4.51 -10.37
CA ASP A 23 -3.53 -3.06 -10.55
C ASP A 23 -2.89 -2.47 -9.28
N ARG A 24 -1.59 -2.20 -9.32
CA ARG A 24 -0.83 -1.67 -8.18
C ARG A 24 -1.52 -0.44 -7.58
N HIS A 25 -2.13 0.39 -8.43
CA HIS A 25 -2.86 1.59 -8.03
C HIS A 25 -4.13 1.26 -7.22
N GLU A 26 -4.84 0.18 -7.58
CA GLU A 26 -6.00 -0.30 -6.83
C GLU A 26 -5.57 -0.86 -5.46
N ILE A 27 -4.46 -1.59 -5.42
CA ILE A 27 -3.88 -2.11 -4.17
C ILE A 27 -3.48 -0.96 -3.25
N TYR A 28 -2.82 0.08 -3.77
CA TYR A 28 -2.49 1.30 -3.01
C TYR A 28 -3.72 1.98 -2.40
N LEU A 29 -4.78 2.18 -3.20
CA LEU A 29 -6.02 2.80 -2.72
C LEU A 29 -6.69 1.98 -1.60
N ARG A 30 -6.59 0.65 -1.69
CA ARG A 30 -7.15 -0.25 -0.68
C ARG A 30 -6.34 -0.22 0.62
N ILE A 31 -5.01 -0.27 0.54
CA ILE A 31 -4.10 -0.13 1.69
C ILE A 31 -4.34 1.20 2.39
N ARG A 32 -4.39 2.29 1.62
CA ARG A 32 -4.60 3.65 2.14
C ARG A 32 -5.94 3.77 2.87
N GLN A 33 -7.03 3.22 2.32
CA GLN A 33 -8.34 3.18 3.01
C GLN A 33 -8.30 2.40 4.32
N MET A 34 -7.59 1.27 4.35
CA MET A 34 -7.43 0.47 5.56
C MET A 34 -6.63 1.20 6.64
N LEU A 35 -5.52 1.84 6.26
CA LEU A 35 -4.73 2.69 7.15
C LEU A 35 -5.55 3.88 7.68
N ASP A 36 -6.34 4.53 6.83
CA ASP A 36 -7.19 5.66 7.23
C ASP A 36 -8.28 5.22 8.22
N THR A 37 -8.89 4.06 7.98
CA THR A 37 -9.87 3.45 8.90
C THR A 37 -9.24 3.11 10.24
N MET A 38 -8.08 2.43 10.26
CA MET A 38 -7.36 2.14 11.50
C MET A 38 -6.99 3.41 12.27
N LYS A 39 -6.53 4.44 11.56
CA LYS A 39 -6.18 5.74 12.14
C LYS A 39 -7.41 6.44 12.71
N ALA A 40 -8.55 6.38 12.03
CA ALA A 40 -9.82 6.94 12.50
C ALA A 40 -10.33 6.23 13.76
N GLU A 41 -10.17 4.90 13.82
CA GLU A 41 -10.50 4.07 14.99
C GLU A 41 -9.48 4.21 16.13
N GLY A 42 -8.37 4.93 15.94
CA GLY A 42 -7.30 5.08 16.93
C GLY A 42 -6.43 3.83 17.13
N LEU A 43 -6.45 2.91 16.17
CA LEU A 43 -5.66 1.68 16.18
C LEU A 43 -4.21 1.93 15.72
N PRO A 44 -3.25 1.18 16.25
CA PRO A 44 -1.87 1.26 15.78
C PRO A 44 -1.77 0.75 14.34
N LEU A 45 -1.16 1.55 13.47
CA LEU A 45 -0.92 1.19 12.07
C LEU A 45 0.25 0.20 12.00
N PRO A 46 0.09 -0.94 11.29
CA PRO A 46 1.18 -1.89 11.11
C PRO A 46 2.26 -1.28 10.21
N GLN A 47 3.51 -1.39 10.65
CA GLN A 47 4.68 -0.83 9.97
C GLN A 47 4.78 -1.36 8.52
N ASP A 48 4.53 -2.66 8.32
CA ASP A 48 4.61 -3.32 7.01
C ASP A 48 3.67 -2.65 5.97
N LEU A 49 2.46 -2.25 6.36
CA LEU A 49 1.53 -1.55 5.46
C LEU A 49 1.98 -0.13 5.15
N VAL A 50 2.52 0.58 6.14
CA VAL A 50 3.02 1.94 5.95
C VAL A 50 4.23 1.93 5.01
N GLU A 51 5.10 0.93 5.12
CA GLU A 51 6.22 0.74 4.20
C GLU A 51 5.75 0.38 2.79
N LEU A 52 4.73 -0.47 2.67
CA LEU A 52 4.12 -0.83 1.40
C LEU A 52 3.45 0.36 0.70
N GLU A 53 2.68 1.16 1.41
CA GLU A 53 2.02 2.38 0.90
C GLU A 53 3.05 3.35 0.33
N LYS A 54 4.17 3.56 1.05
CA LYS A 54 5.29 4.38 0.60
C LYS A 54 6.03 3.79 -0.59
N ALA A 55 6.25 2.48 -0.62
CA ALA A 55 6.91 1.81 -1.74
C ALA A 55 6.08 1.97 -3.02
N LEU A 56 4.77 1.79 -2.92
CA LEU A 56 3.82 2.00 -4.00
C LEU A 56 3.77 3.48 -4.43
N GLU A 57 3.68 4.41 -3.48
CA GLU A 57 3.71 5.85 -3.77
C GLU A 57 5.00 6.27 -4.50
N ALA A 58 6.15 5.72 -4.11
CA ALA A 58 7.43 5.98 -4.76
C ALA A 58 7.50 5.42 -6.20
N GLU A 59 6.92 4.24 -6.44
CA GLU A 59 6.79 3.65 -7.77
C GLU A 59 5.90 4.55 -8.67
N PHE A 60 4.71 4.95 -8.21
CA PHE A 60 3.82 5.82 -9.01
C PHE A 60 4.37 7.24 -9.21
N SER A 61 5.03 7.80 -8.20
CA SER A 61 5.69 9.10 -8.30
C SER A 61 6.86 9.05 -9.29
N SER A 62 7.58 7.93 -9.34
CA SER A 62 8.63 7.71 -10.34
C SER A 62 8.07 7.51 -11.75
N GLU A 63 6.90 6.89 -11.90
CA GLU A 63 6.24 6.68 -13.20
C GLU A 63 5.65 7.97 -13.80
N THR A 64 5.27 8.96 -12.97
CA THR A 64 4.64 10.22 -13.42
C THR A 64 5.64 11.32 -13.81
N GLY A 65 6.94 11.11 -13.59
CA GLY A 65 8.02 11.94 -14.13
C GLY A 65 8.45 13.12 -13.26
N ASP A 66 9.55 12.94 -12.53
CA ASP A 66 10.54 13.99 -12.25
C ASP A 66 11.92 13.35 -12.08
N GLY A 67 12.58 13.07 -13.21
CA GLY A 67 14.02 12.95 -13.22
C GLY A 67 14.59 14.37 -13.39
N PRO A 68 15.35 14.93 -12.44
CA PRO A 68 16.04 16.19 -12.67
C PRO A 68 17.30 15.88 -13.49
N ASN A 69 17.15 15.61 -14.78
CA ASN A 69 18.25 15.57 -15.74
C ASN A 69 17.77 15.98 -17.14
N GLY A 70 17.30 17.22 -17.23
CA GLY A 70 17.56 18.02 -18.42
C GLY A 70 18.92 18.69 -18.24
N GLY A 71 19.94 18.20 -18.94
CA GLY A 71 21.29 18.74 -18.99
C GLY A 71 21.95 18.40 -20.32
#